data_AF-A0A4Q3TAH0-F1
#
_entry.id   AF-A0A4Q3TAH0-F1
#
_cell.length_a   1.000
_cell.length_b   1.000
_cell.length_c   1.000
_cell.angle_alpha   90.00
_cell.angle_beta   90.00
_cell.angle_gamma   90.00
#
_symmetry.space_group_name_H-M   'P 1'
#
loop_
_entity.id
_entity.type
_entity.pdbx_description
1 polymer ?
#
loop_
_entity_poly.entity_id
_entity_poly.type
_entity_poly.pdbx_seq_one_letter_code
_entity_poly.pdbx_strand_id
1 'polypeptide(L)' 'SQTVFEALHDLVKRTGVAALIATHNMELAGHMDRVFALKDGHLEERPAESHEY' A
#
# COMPACT_ATOMS: atom_id res chain seq x y z
N SER A 1 -8.94 -7.06 5.56
CA SER A 1 -8.46 -7.79 6.76
C SER A 1 -7.13 -7.20 7.18
N GLN A 2 -7.14 -6.35 8.20
CA GLN A 2 -5.98 -5.62 8.75
C GLN A 2 -4.80 -6.56 9.06
N THR A 3 -5.09 -7.75 9.59
CA THR A 3 -4.12 -8.72 10.10
C THR A 3 -3.12 -9.21 9.05
N VAL A 4 -3.56 -9.40 7.80
CA VAL A 4 -2.65 -9.83 6.71
C VAL A 4 -1.68 -8.72 6.34
N PHE A 5 -2.15 -7.48 6.35
CA PHE A 5 -1.30 -6.32 6.07
C PHE A 5 -0.25 -6.11 7.17
N GLU A 6 -0.66 -6.16 8.44
CA GLU A 6 0.26 -6.05 9.58
C GLU A 6 1.36 -7.12 9.54
N ALA A 7 0.99 -8.37 9.29
CA ALA A 7 1.96 -9.46 9.18
C ALA A 7 2.95 -9.24 8.02
N LEU A 8 2.48 -8.75 6.88
CA LEU A 8 3.34 -8.43 5.74
C LEU A 8 4.27 -7.23 6.05
N HIS A 9 3.74 -6.20 6.71
CA HIS A 9 4.49 -5.02 7.10
C HIS A 9 5.63 -5.36 8.07
N ASP A 10 5.34 -6.18 9.08
CA ASP A 10 6.33 -6.65 10.05
C ASP A 10 7.44 -7.47 9.37
N LEU A 11 7.08 -8.33 8.41
CA LEU A 11 8.04 -9.11 7.65
C LEU A 11 8.99 -8.22 6.84
N VAL A 12 8.44 -7.24 6.12
CA VAL A 12 9.21 -6.26 5.33
C VAL A 12 10.19 -5.51 6.22
N LYS A 13 9.72 -4.95 7.35
CA LYS A 13 10.56 -4.22 8.29
C LYS A 13 11.70 -5.06 8.87
N ARG A 14 11.44 -6.33 9.19
CA ARG A 14 12.44 -7.23 9.79
C ARG A 14 13.49 -7.72 8.79
N THR A 15 13.11 -7.90 7.53
CA THR A 15 13.98 -8.50 6.50
C THR A 15 14.66 -7.47 5.61
N GLY A 16 14.21 -6.20 5.64
CA GLY A 16 14.74 -5.13 4.80
C GLY A 16 14.40 -5.28 3.32
N VAL A 17 13.41 -6.10 2.98
CA VAL A 17 12.93 -6.28 1.60
C VAL A 17 11.86 -5.26 1.26
N ALA A 18 11.69 -4.95 -0.03
CA ALA A 18 10.53 -4.19 -0.50
C ALA A 18 9.34 -5.11 -0.80
N ALA A 19 8.13 -4.64 -0.52
CA ALA A 19 6.89 -5.30 -0.94
C ALA A 19 6.13 -4.41 -1.92
N LEU A 20 5.56 -5.02 -2.96
CA LEU A 20 4.67 -4.37 -3.92
C LEU A 20 3.29 -5.01 -3.80
N ILE A 21 2.26 -4.18 -3.59
CA ILE A 21 0.88 -4.62 -3.41
C ILE A 21 0.01 -3.88 -4.42
N ALA A 22 -0.70 -4.62 -5.26
CA ALA A 22 -1.74 -4.09 -6.12
C ALA A 22 -3.10 -4.32 -5.46
N THR A 23 -3.83 -3.25 -5.18
CA THR A 23 -5.13 -3.32 -4.50
C THR A 23 -6.09 -2.27 -5.08
N HIS A 24 -7.38 -2.57 -5.02
CA HIS A 24 -8.46 -1.60 -5.25
C HIS A 24 -9.06 -1.10 -3.92
N ASN A 25 -8.57 -1.60 -2.77
CA ASN A 25 -8.97 -1.12 -1.45
C ASN A 25 -8.12 0.11 -1.09
N MET A 26 -8.75 1.29 -1.14
CA MET A 26 -8.10 2.57 -0.88
C MET A 26 -7.76 2.79 0.60
N GLU A 27 -8.50 2.20 1.53
CA GLU A 27 -8.19 2.20 2.96
C GLU A 27 -6.82 1.55 3.19
N LEU A 28 -6.61 0.37 2.60
CA LEU A 28 -5.33 -0.33 2.65
C LEU A 28 -4.21 0.48 1.96
N ALA A 29 -4.49 1.08 0.81
CA ALA A 29 -3.51 1.89 0.09
C ALA A 29 -3.05 3.10 0.94
N GLY A 30 -3.95 3.70 1.73
CA GLY A 30 -3.62 4.79 2.66
C GLY A 30 -2.61 4.43 3.74
N HIS A 31 -2.40 3.14 4.04
CA HIS A 31 -1.40 2.67 4.99
C HIS A 31 -0.03 2.37 4.36
N MET A 32 0.13 2.51 3.04
CA MET A 32 1.38 2.23 2.33
C MET A 32 2.35 3.41 2.41
N ASP A 33 3.65 3.13 2.40
CA ASP A 33 4.68 4.17 2.37
C ASP A 33 4.61 5.01 1.07
N ARG A 34 4.19 4.38 -0.04
CA ARG A 34 4.05 5.00 -1.36
C ARG A 34 2.84 4.42 -2.08
N VAL A 35 2.07 5.28 -2.74
CA VAL A 35 0.86 4.88 -3.48
C VAL A 35 0.97 5.36 -4.92
N PHE A 36 0.66 4.46 -5.85
CA PHE A 36 0.55 4.76 -7.27
C PHE A 36 -0.80 4.29 -7.80
N ALA A 37 -1.45 5.13 -8.59
CA ALA A 37 -2.59 4.74 -9.40
C ALA A 37 -2.09 4.23 -10.75
N LEU A 38 -2.59 3.07 -11.20
CA LEU A 38 -2.40 2.61 -12.57
C LEU A 38 -3.52 3.19 -13.43
N LYS A 39 -3.20 4.09 -14.34
CA LYS A 39 -4.14 4.75 -15.25
C LYS A 39 -3.61 4.68 -16.68
N ASP A 40 -4.43 4.13 -17.57
CA ASP A 40 -4.10 3.98 -18.99
C ASP A 40 -2.73 3.32 -19.25
N GLY A 41 -2.32 2.38 -18.38
CA GLY A 41 -1.02 1.70 -18.47
C GLY A 41 0.16 2.45 -17.84
N HIS A 42 -0.08 3.61 -17.23
CA HIS A 42 0.93 4.44 -16.57
C HIS A 42 0.73 4.51 -15.06
N LEU A 43 1.83 4.61 -14.32
CA LEU A 43 1.80 4.82 -12.87
C LEU A 43 1.84 6.31 -12.58
N GLU A 44 0.80 6.80 -11.90
CA GLU A 44 0.69 8.17 -11.41
C GLU A 44 0.84 8.16 -9.88
N GLU A 45 1.77 8.94 -9.33
CA GLU A 45 1.94 9.05 -7.89
C GLU A 45 0.68 9.66 -7.26
N ARG A 46 0.25 9.07 -6.15
CA ARG A 46 -0.89 9.52 -5.37
C ARG A 46 -0.46 9.75 -3.94
N PRO A 47 -0.98 10.80 -3.28
CA PRO A 47 -0.78 10.94 -1.85
C PRO A 47 -1.41 9.73 -1.14
N ALA A 48 -0.70 9.19 -0.15
CA ALA A 48 -1.21 8.17 0.75
C ALA A 48 -2.19 8.85 1.71
N GLU A 49 -3.37 9.22 1.20
CA GLU A 49 -4.43 9.81 2.00
C GLU A 49 -5.24 8.67 2.62
N SER A 50 -4.94 8.34 3.88
CA SER A 50 -5.87 7.59 4.71
C SER A 50 -7.13 8.45 4.85
N HIS A 51 -8.15 8.17 4.05
CA HIS A 51 -9.48 8.70 4.34
C HIS A 51 -9.94 7.97 5.60
N GLU A 52 -9.67 8.59 6.75
CA GLU A 52 -10.30 8.24 8.02
C GLU A 52 -11.81 8.36 7.79
N TYR A 53 -12.52 7.23 7.89
CA TYR A 53 -13.98 7.17 7.90
C TYR A 53 -14.47 7.07 9.34
#